data_AF-C1JCD5-F1
#
_entry.id   AF-C1JCD5-F1
#
_cell.length_a   1.000
_cell.length_b   1.000
_cell.length_c   1.000
_cell.angle_alpha   90.00
_cell.angle_beta   90.00
_cell.angle_gamma   90.00
#
_symmetry.space_group_name_H-M   'P 1'
#
loop_
_entity.id
_entity.type
_entity.pdbx_description
1 polymer ?
#
loop_
_entity_poly.entity_id
_entity_poly.type
_entity_poly.pdbx_seq_one_letter_code
_entity_poly.pdbx_strand_id
1 'polypeptide(L)' 'GKIHRLRRECPADECGAGVFMASHFDRHYCGKCCLTYCFNKPEDK' A
#
# COMPACT_ATOMS: atom_id res chain seq x y z
N GLY A 1 2.92 -22.66 -12.98
CA GLY A 1 2.28 -21.44 -13.51
C GLY A 1 2.90 -20.22 -12.85
N LYS A 2 3.23 -19.18 -13.61
CA LYS A 2 3.76 -17.92 -13.04
C LYS A 2 2.59 -17.05 -12.59
N ILE A 3 2.61 -16.61 -11.34
CA ILE A 3 1.57 -15.75 -10.77
C ILE A 3 2.14 -14.34 -10.67
N HIS A 4 1.47 -13.36 -11.27
CA HIS A 4 1.82 -11.95 -11.17
C HIS A 4 0.90 -11.24 -10.18
N ARG A 5 1.48 -10.65 -9.14
CA ARG A 5 0.74 -9.83 -8.17
C ARG A 5 0.64 -8.40 -8.69
N LEU A 6 -0.59 -7.92 -8.88
CA LEU A 6 -0.86 -6.59 -9.44
C LEU A 6 -0.77 -5.47 -8.39
N ARG A 7 -0.89 -5.79 -7.10
CA ARG A 7 -0.89 -4.83 -6.00
C ARG A 7 0.29 -5.08 -5.06
N ARG A 8 0.73 -4.00 -4.42
CA ARG A 8 1.82 -4.02 -3.43
C ARG A 8 1.35 -4.66 -2.13
N GLU A 9 2.19 -5.49 -1.53
CA GLU A 9 1.99 -6.01 -0.17
C GLU A 9 2.28 -4.93 0.88
N CYS A 10 1.54 -4.94 1.98
CA CYS A 10 1.76 -3.98 3.05
C CYS A 10 3.10 -4.30 3.76
N PRO A 11 3.99 -3.31 3.96
CA PRO A 11 5.30 -3.53 4.57
C PRO A 11 5.27 -3.63 6.10
N ALA A 12 4.12 -3.40 6.75
CA ALA A 12 4.02 -3.50 8.20
C ALA A 12 4.12 -4.96 8.65
N ASP A 13 4.87 -5.22 9.73
CA ASP A 13 5.08 -6.58 10.26
C ASP A 13 3.76 -7.30 10.59
N GLU A 14 2.74 -6.55 11.01
CA GLU A 14 1.40 -7.08 11.30
C GLU A 14 0.57 -7.42 10.04
N CYS A 15 0.99 -6.92 8.88
CA CYS A 15 0.25 -6.92 7.62
C CYS A 15 1.04 -7.54 6.46
N GLY A 16 1.91 -8.51 6.73
CA GLY A 16 2.76 -9.14 5.73
C GLY A 16 2.03 -9.92 4.61
N ALA A 17 2.68 -10.99 4.15
CA ALA A 17 2.29 -11.71 2.94
C ALA A 17 0.78 -12.03 2.87
N GLY A 18 0.12 -11.51 1.83
CA GLY A 18 -1.32 -11.68 1.60
C GLY A 18 -2.19 -10.48 1.92
N VAL A 19 -1.69 -9.47 2.65
CA VAL A 19 -2.39 -8.17 2.81
C VAL A 19 -1.86 -7.19 1.77
N PHE A 20 -2.71 -6.86 0.82
CA PHE A 20 -2.37 -5.93 -0.26
C PHE A 20 -2.86 -4.53 0.06
N MET A 21 -2.06 -3.53 -0.28
CA MET A 21 -2.46 -2.13 -0.20
C MET A 21 -3.48 -1.82 -1.31
N ALA A 22 -4.54 -1.09 -0.96
CA ALA A 22 -5.50 -0.51 -1.88
C ALA A 22 -4.83 0.65 -2.63
N SER A 23 -5.03 0.70 -3.95
CA SER A 23 -4.55 1.81 -4.79
C SER A 23 -5.71 2.78 -4.99
N HIS A 24 -5.64 3.92 -4.31
CA HIS A 24 -6.48 5.09 -4.57
C HIS A 24 -5.76 6.03 -5.53
N PHE A 25 -6.47 7.05 -6.02
CA PHE A 25 -5.93 8.03 -6.97
C PHE A 25 -4.70 8.78 -6.44
N ASP A 26 -4.72 9.14 -5.16
CA ASP A 26 -3.75 10.00 -4.49
C ASP A 26 -2.84 9.25 -3.50
N ARG A 27 -3.19 8.01 -3.16
CA ARG A 27 -2.56 7.26 -2.07
C ARG A 27 -2.67 5.75 -2.20
N HIS A 28 -1.77 5.05 -1.52
CA HIS A 28 -1.90 3.64 -1.20
C HIS A 28 -2.33 3.47 0.25
N TYR A 29 -3.35 2.66 0.50
CA TYR A 29 -3.93 2.48 1.82
C TYR A 29 -3.97 1.01 2.24
N CYS A 30 -3.51 0.68 3.45
CA CYS A 30 -3.71 -0.63 4.03
C CYS A 30 -4.97 -0.66 4.89
N GLY A 31 -5.93 -1.51 4.55
CA GLY A 31 -7.17 -1.66 5.33
C GLY A 31 -7.01 -2.36 6.69
N LYS A 32 -5.86 -2.99 6.97
CA LYS A 32 -5.63 -3.76 8.20
C LYS A 32 -4.92 -2.93 9.29
N CYS A 33 -3.79 -2.30 8.97
CA CYS A 33 -3.06 -1.43 9.90
C CYS A 33 -3.31 0.07 9.68
N CYS A 34 -4.20 0.44 8.76
CA CYS A 34 -4.49 1.85 8.40
C CYS A 34 -3.28 2.65 7.85
N LEU A 35 -2.18 1.98 7.47
CA LEU A 35 -1.00 2.62 6.89
C LEU A 35 -1.34 3.28 5.54
N THR A 36 -0.93 4.55 5.38
CA THR A 36 -1.21 5.34 4.18
C THR A 36 0.08 5.89 3.58
N TYR A 37 0.31 5.65 2.29
CA TYR A 37 1.37 6.28 1.50
C TYR A 37 0.76 7.21 0.46
N CYS A 38 0.95 8.51 0.59
CA CYS A 38 0.51 9.49 -0.40
C CYS A 38 1.58 9.70 -1.48
N PHE A 39 1.16 9.76 -2.74
CA PHE A 39 2.07 10.03 -3.87
C PHE A 39 2.33 11.51 -4.07
N ASN A 40 1.29 12.32 -3.85
CA ASN A 40 1.36 13.76 -3.93
C ASN A 40 1.69 14.28 -2.55
N LYS A 41 2.98 14.39 -2.23
CA LYS A 41 3.40 15.28 -1.16
C LYS A 41 3.22 16.71 -1.69
N PRO A 42 2.53 17.64 -1.01
CA PRO A 42 2.96 19.02 -1.11
C PRO A 42 4.39 19.04 -0.58
N GLU A 43 5.34 19.54 -1.35
CA GLU A 43 6.71 19.76 -0.87
C GLU A 43 6.61 20.55 0.44
N ASP A 44 7.08 19.96 1.54
CA ASP A 44 7.36 20.68 2.77
C ASP A 44 8.29 21.83 2.40
N LYS A 45 7.79 23.06 2.55
CA LYS A 45 8.56 24.28 2.37
C LYS A 45 9.30 24.63 3.66
#